data_AF-A0A2G5TBG0-F1
#
_entry.id   AF-A0A2G5TBG0-F1
#
_cell.length_a   1.000
_cell.length_b   1.000
_cell.length_c   1.000
_cell.angle_alpha   90.00
_cell.angle_beta   90.00
_cell.angle_gamma   90.00
#
_symmetry.space_group_name_H-M   'P 1'
#
loop_
_entity.id
_entity.type
_entity.pdbx_description
1 polymer ?
#
loop_
_entity_poly.entity_id
_entity_poly.type
_entity_poly.pdbx_seq_one_letter_code
_entity_poly.pdbx_strand_id
1 'polypeptide(L)'
;MGILKSAWTIWMRLDALAETAEYNRLHGRLENGIQICTNGAKLDIEEIKMDLSWCTNYSAEQIESFMNRDFSLKWNRIIDEVMKFNPTSFELNYMLLHLCLHNAGKKYQGKVLEATEKLLGILADNLHAYYLNKMRMTNYSGRIAQMMKINRMIEVELRDRREKNSLAKVFDVYKIEYSHPEMFDLMRSGNWLKQKKCNKQNCKIFEESYKCKICRLKKCYKVGMDVSKFQKNRDLLSNSSNYSQRSKVATPQSLANFLGRPEFMLCFEPDRASSTKTIIDVSYLLEKASRIFQQDTSYLGPYEYKSSLERITYAMTAMKSKKMNKSLESCEMIGKRETLFFWELTFIGSAQWLAEFQEFRNLDMDVKLDIQKSVWTIWMRLAALAETSEYNRMNVLKSEEEEDGLFVCSGGARVNMEEVKMDLSWCSNYSAEEIGRFMGPKVGANWNHLLNDLTKLNPTNTELNYMLLHLCLHDAGKKYQGKVLEATEKLLGILADNLHAYYLNKMRMTNYSGRIAQMMKINRMIEVELRDRREKNYLANVFDLYKIEYSHPEMFELI
;
A
#
# COMPACT_ATOMS: atom_id res chain seq x y z
N MET A 1 8.56 -1.37 -14.51
CA MET A 1 7.07 -1.27 -14.56
C MET A 1 6.37 -2.49 -15.17
N GLY A 2 6.76 -2.97 -16.37
CA GLY A 2 6.09 -4.12 -17.02
C GLY A 2 6.06 -5.41 -16.18
N ILE A 3 7.18 -5.78 -15.54
CA ILE A 3 7.29 -6.95 -14.66
C ILE A 3 6.29 -6.88 -13.50
N LEU A 4 6.24 -5.75 -12.78
CA LEU A 4 5.31 -5.51 -11.66
C LEU A 4 3.84 -5.63 -12.11
N LYS A 5 3.48 -5.01 -13.24
CA LYS A 5 2.12 -5.11 -13.82
C LYS A 5 1.72 -6.56 -14.15
N SER A 6 2.67 -7.46 -14.37
CA SER A 6 2.40 -8.88 -14.65
C SER A 6 2.54 -9.82 -13.44
N ALA A 7 3.07 -9.34 -12.33
CA ALA A 7 3.41 -10.13 -11.15
C ALA A 7 2.30 -10.09 -10.08
N TRP A 8 1.56 -8.97 -9.98
CA TRP A 8 0.59 -8.72 -8.91
C TRP A 8 -0.43 -9.85 -8.70
N THR A 9 -1.08 -10.30 -9.78
CA THR A 9 -2.10 -11.36 -9.70
C THR A 9 -1.52 -12.72 -9.34
N ILE A 10 -0.26 -12.99 -9.69
CA ILE A 10 0.44 -14.24 -9.35
C ILE A 10 0.84 -14.22 -7.87
N TRP A 11 1.33 -13.08 -7.41
CA TRP A 11 1.74 -12.86 -6.03
C TRP A 11 0.60 -13.09 -5.04
N MET A 12 -0.53 -12.40 -5.23
CA MET A 12 -1.73 -12.56 -4.39
C MET A 12 -2.20 -14.02 -4.26
N ARG A 13 -1.98 -14.83 -5.30
CA ARG A 13 -2.44 -16.22 -5.36
C ARG A 13 -1.54 -17.17 -4.62
N LEU A 14 -0.23 -17.05 -4.85
CA LEU A 14 0.73 -17.92 -4.18
C LEU A 14 0.76 -17.61 -2.68
N ASP A 15 0.56 -16.35 -2.31
CA ASP A 15 0.41 -15.94 -0.92
C ASP A 15 -0.82 -16.59 -0.27
N ALA A 16 -2.01 -16.47 -0.87
CA ALA A 16 -3.21 -17.13 -0.38
C ALA A 16 -3.09 -18.67 -0.31
N LEU A 17 -2.42 -19.31 -1.28
CA LEU A 17 -2.14 -20.75 -1.25
C LEU A 17 -1.21 -21.14 -0.10
N ALA A 18 -0.15 -20.35 0.12
CA ALA A 18 0.83 -20.61 1.16
C ALA A 18 0.22 -20.45 2.56
N GLU A 19 -0.49 -19.34 2.79
CA GLU A 19 -1.20 -19.05 4.04
C GLU A 19 -2.26 -20.11 4.36
N THR A 20 -3.07 -20.51 3.36
CA THR A 20 -4.08 -21.55 3.55
C THR A 20 -3.45 -22.91 3.84
N ALA A 21 -2.36 -23.26 3.15
CA ALA A 21 -1.63 -24.50 3.40
C ALA A 21 -0.97 -24.52 4.78
N GLU A 22 -0.42 -23.40 5.24
CA GLU A 22 0.16 -23.27 6.57
C GLU A 22 -0.90 -23.40 7.66
N TYR A 23 -2.01 -22.69 7.52
CA TYR A 23 -3.15 -22.79 8.42
C TYR A 23 -3.68 -24.23 8.53
N ASN A 24 -3.87 -24.90 7.39
CA ASN A 24 -4.38 -26.28 7.37
C ASN A 24 -3.45 -27.28 8.07
N ARG A 25 -2.13 -27.01 8.10
CA ARG A 25 -1.16 -27.85 8.83
C ARG A 25 -1.22 -27.62 10.33
N LEU A 26 -1.41 -26.37 10.77
CA LEU A 26 -1.37 -25.99 12.19
C LEU A 26 -2.70 -26.20 12.91
N HIS A 27 -3.83 -26.03 12.22
CA HIS A 27 -5.16 -25.94 12.83
C HIS A 27 -6.17 -26.96 12.31
N GLY A 28 -5.74 -27.89 11.45
CA GLY A 28 -6.62 -28.85 10.78
C GLY A 28 -7.16 -28.33 9.45
N ARG A 29 -7.60 -29.27 8.60
CA ARG A 29 -8.02 -28.97 7.22
C ARG A 29 -9.33 -28.18 7.21
N LEU A 30 -9.30 -27.00 6.59
CA LEU A 30 -10.49 -26.22 6.27
C LEU A 30 -11.43 -26.98 5.32
N GLU A 31 -12.73 -26.69 5.41
CA GLU A 31 -13.73 -27.24 4.50
C GLU A 31 -13.49 -26.79 3.05
N ASN A 32 -14.01 -27.56 2.09
CA ASN A 32 -13.84 -27.22 0.68
C ASN A 32 -14.48 -25.85 0.39
N GLY A 33 -13.75 -24.96 -0.29
CA GLY A 33 -14.24 -23.62 -0.60
C GLY A 33 -13.76 -22.55 0.37
N ILE A 34 -13.21 -22.91 1.54
CA ILE A 34 -12.68 -21.95 2.50
C ILE A 34 -11.17 -21.73 2.28
N GLN A 35 -10.76 -20.46 2.17
CA GLN A 35 -9.35 -20.06 2.05
C GLN A 35 -8.96 -18.96 3.04
N ILE A 36 -7.67 -18.88 3.36
CA ILE A 36 -7.10 -17.79 4.15
C ILE A 36 -6.63 -16.67 3.21
N CYS A 37 -7.10 -15.45 3.45
CA CYS A 37 -6.64 -14.25 2.75
C CYS A 37 -5.37 -13.66 3.40
N THR A 38 -4.69 -12.78 2.67
CA THR A 38 -3.45 -12.05 3.04
C THR A 38 -3.48 -11.31 4.40
N ASN A 39 -4.63 -11.21 5.05
CA ASN A 39 -4.84 -10.58 6.36
C ASN A 39 -5.25 -11.58 7.47
N GLY A 40 -5.19 -12.88 7.20
CA GLY A 40 -5.62 -13.94 8.12
C GLY A 40 -7.14 -14.17 8.16
N ALA A 41 -7.93 -13.47 7.34
CA ALA A 41 -9.36 -13.69 7.26
C ALA A 41 -9.69 -15.01 6.56
N LYS A 42 -10.68 -15.74 7.08
CA LYS A 42 -11.27 -16.91 6.42
C LYS A 42 -12.33 -16.44 5.43
N LEU A 43 -12.17 -16.83 4.17
CA LEU A 43 -13.12 -16.54 3.11
C LEU A 43 -13.75 -17.85 2.65
N ASP A 44 -15.05 -17.99 2.86
CA ASP A 44 -15.84 -19.03 2.20
C ASP A 44 -16.25 -18.55 0.81
N ILE A 45 -15.69 -19.18 -0.22
CA ILE A 45 -15.92 -18.81 -1.62
C ILE A 45 -17.28 -19.33 -2.12
N GLU A 46 -17.85 -20.33 -1.45
CA GLU A 46 -19.13 -20.93 -1.80
C GLU A 46 -20.30 -20.19 -1.14
N GLU A 47 -20.09 -19.59 0.05
CA GLU A 47 -21.12 -18.81 0.75
C GLU A 47 -21.04 -17.29 0.54
N ILE A 48 -19.96 -16.76 -0.06
CA ILE A 48 -19.80 -15.32 -0.21
C ILE A 48 -20.83 -14.70 -1.17
N LYS A 49 -21.65 -13.80 -0.63
CA LYS A 49 -22.54 -12.94 -1.41
C LYS A 49 -21.77 -11.73 -1.92
N MET A 50 -21.39 -11.77 -3.19
CA MET A 50 -20.77 -10.63 -3.86
C MET A 50 -21.84 -9.76 -4.52
N ASP A 51 -21.83 -8.46 -4.22
CA ASP A 51 -22.56 -7.49 -5.04
C ASP A 51 -21.80 -7.27 -6.35
N LEU A 52 -22.41 -7.73 -7.44
CA LEU A 52 -21.88 -7.60 -8.80
C LEU A 52 -22.71 -6.60 -9.64
N SER A 53 -23.73 -5.97 -9.06
CA SER A 53 -24.65 -5.08 -9.78
C SER A 53 -23.95 -3.86 -10.41
N TRP A 54 -22.88 -3.39 -9.76
CA TRP A 54 -22.04 -2.31 -10.24
C TRP A 54 -21.17 -2.69 -11.45
N CYS A 55 -20.88 -3.99 -11.63
CA CYS A 55 -19.91 -4.47 -12.61
C CYS A 55 -20.51 -5.27 -13.76
N THR A 56 -21.75 -5.73 -13.68
CA THR A 56 -22.36 -6.59 -14.70
C THR A 56 -23.89 -6.42 -14.80
N ASN A 57 -24.48 -6.80 -15.94
CA ASN A 57 -25.94 -6.97 -16.09
C ASN A 57 -26.42 -8.36 -15.69
N TYR A 58 -25.51 -9.31 -15.46
CA TYR A 58 -25.84 -10.71 -15.20
C TYR A 58 -26.12 -10.92 -13.71
N SER A 59 -27.01 -11.86 -13.38
CA SER A 59 -27.26 -12.22 -11.98
C SER A 59 -26.02 -12.88 -11.36
N ALA A 60 -25.92 -12.82 -10.04
CA ALA A 60 -24.85 -13.49 -9.29
C ALA A 60 -24.75 -14.98 -9.66
N GLU A 61 -25.89 -15.68 -9.76
CA GLU A 61 -25.96 -17.10 -10.17
C GLU A 61 -25.41 -17.35 -11.59
N GLN A 62 -25.67 -16.44 -12.53
CA GLN A 62 -25.17 -16.56 -13.91
C GLN A 62 -23.65 -16.37 -13.96
N ILE A 63 -23.13 -15.40 -13.23
CA ILE A 63 -21.68 -15.16 -13.10
C ILE A 63 -21.02 -16.32 -12.35
N GLU A 64 -21.64 -16.83 -11.29
CA GLU A 64 -21.15 -17.96 -10.53
C GLU A 64 -21.04 -19.21 -11.41
N SER A 65 -22.07 -19.53 -12.21
CA SER A 65 -22.03 -20.63 -13.16
C SER A 65 -20.88 -20.49 -14.18
N PHE A 66 -20.59 -19.25 -14.60
CA PHE A 66 -19.49 -18.93 -15.51
C PHE A 66 -18.11 -19.05 -14.84
N MET A 67 -17.98 -18.60 -13.59
CA MET A 67 -16.71 -18.50 -12.86
C MET A 67 -16.33 -19.78 -12.11
N ASN A 68 -17.28 -20.48 -11.48
CA ASN A 68 -17.02 -21.35 -10.32
C ASN A 68 -17.02 -22.87 -10.51
N ARG A 69 -17.36 -23.46 -11.66
CA ARG A 69 -17.62 -24.93 -11.73
C ARG A 69 -16.54 -25.87 -11.15
N ASP A 70 -15.26 -25.51 -11.17
CA ASP A 70 -14.16 -26.38 -10.66
C ASP A 70 -13.08 -25.60 -9.88
N PHE A 71 -13.35 -24.36 -9.46
CA PHE A 71 -12.29 -23.51 -8.88
C PHE A 71 -11.81 -24.04 -7.52
N SER A 72 -12.74 -24.31 -6.60
CA SER A 72 -12.43 -24.83 -5.25
C SER A 72 -11.67 -26.16 -5.32
N LEU A 73 -12.07 -27.08 -6.20
CA LEU A 73 -11.40 -28.36 -6.41
C LEU A 73 -9.95 -28.23 -6.91
N LYS A 74 -9.70 -27.37 -7.91
CA LYS A 74 -8.34 -27.13 -8.43
C LYS A 74 -7.46 -26.45 -7.39
N TRP A 75 -8.02 -25.51 -6.64
CA TRP A 75 -7.33 -24.76 -5.60
C TRP A 75 -6.92 -25.68 -4.44
N ASN A 76 -7.85 -26.48 -3.93
CA ASN A 76 -7.60 -27.45 -2.85
C ASN A 76 -6.54 -28.47 -3.24
N ARG A 77 -6.53 -28.91 -4.50
CA ARG A 77 -5.48 -29.81 -4.99
C ARG A 77 -4.09 -29.17 -4.95
N ILE A 78 -3.97 -27.87 -5.22
CA ILE A 78 -2.69 -27.15 -5.10
C ILE A 78 -2.30 -27.00 -3.63
N ILE A 79 -3.25 -26.64 -2.76
CA ILE A 79 -3.05 -26.55 -1.31
C ILE A 79 -2.52 -27.88 -0.76
N ASP A 80 -3.10 -29.01 -1.18
CA ASP A 80 -2.65 -30.34 -0.76
C ASP A 80 -1.19 -30.64 -1.13
N GLU A 81 -0.78 -30.24 -2.33
CA GLU A 81 0.59 -30.42 -2.79
C GLU A 81 1.57 -29.48 -2.06
N VAL A 82 1.14 -28.26 -1.73
CA VAL A 82 1.93 -27.31 -0.91
C VAL A 82 2.06 -27.80 0.53
N MET A 83 0.98 -28.28 1.13
CA MET A 83 0.97 -28.88 2.47
C MET A 83 1.93 -30.08 2.55
N LYS A 84 1.82 -31.01 1.58
CA LYS A 84 2.69 -32.19 1.48
C LYS A 84 4.15 -31.81 1.26
N PHE A 85 4.43 -30.80 0.45
CA PHE A 85 5.80 -30.36 0.15
C PHE A 85 6.48 -29.73 1.38
N ASN A 86 5.69 -29.03 2.20
CA ASN A 86 6.17 -28.26 3.34
C ASN A 86 7.33 -27.32 2.97
N PRO A 87 7.06 -26.27 2.17
CA PRO A 87 8.11 -25.34 1.77
C PRO A 87 8.55 -24.46 2.94
N THR A 88 9.83 -24.15 2.97
CA THR A 88 10.40 -23.06 3.78
C THR A 88 10.03 -21.71 3.16
N SER A 89 10.13 -20.63 3.94
CA SER A 89 9.91 -19.27 3.42
C SER A 89 10.86 -18.91 2.26
N PHE A 90 12.08 -19.49 2.25
CA PHE A 90 13.02 -19.29 1.15
C PHE A 90 12.55 -19.97 -0.15
N GLU A 91 12.04 -21.19 -0.05
CA GLU A 91 11.49 -21.93 -1.19
C GLU A 91 10.20 -21.30 -1.72
N LEU A 92 9.32 -20.82 -0.83
CA LEU A 92 8.13 -20.05 -1.23
C LEU A 92 8.51 -18.79 -2.01
N ASN A 93 9.50 -18.03 -1.52
CA ASN A 93 10.00 -16.84 -2.21
C ASN A 93 10.62 -17.19 -3.57
N TYR A 94 11.38 -18.28 -3.64
CA TYR A 94 11.90 -18.78 -4.91
C TYR A 94 10.76 -19.12 -5.89
N MET A 95 9.76 -19.90 -5.46
CA MET A 95 8.61 -20.28 -6.28
C MET A 95 7.84 -19.08 -6.81
N LEU A 96 7.62 -18.09 -5.94
CA LEU A 96 6.97 -16.83 -6.27
C LEU A 96 7.74 -16.04 -7.33
N LEU A 97 9.01 -15.76 -7.06
CA LEU A 97 9.84 -14.95 -7.95
C LEU A 97 10.03 -15.66 -9.30
N HIS A 98 10.19 -16.99 -9.27
CA HIS A 98 10.25 -17.81 -10.46
C HIS A 98 8.98 -17.65 -11.31
N LEU A 99 7.78 -17.83 -10.73
CA LEU A 99 6.52 -17.67 -11.46
C LEU A 99 6.33 -16.25 -12.03
N CYS A 100 6.64 -15.22 -11.23
CA CYS A 100 6.50 -13.83 -11.63
C CYS A 100 7.43 -13.45 -12.78
N LEU A 101 8.72 -13.79 -12.68
CA LEU A 101 9.73 -13.48 -13.69
C LEU A 101 9.52 -14.29 -14.97
N HIS A 102 9.21 -15.59 -14.85
CA HIS A 102 8.91 -16.44 -15.99
C HIS A 102 7.66 -15.95 -16.75
N ASN A 103 6.62 -15.52 -16.03
CA ASN A 103 5.43 -14.93 -16.66
C ASN A 103 5.73 -13.58 -17.33
N ALA A 104 6.51 -12.72 -16.68
CA ALA A 104 6.89 -11.42 -17.22
C ALA A 104 7.75 -11.55 -18.50
N GLY A 105 8.75 -12.44 -18.50
CA GLY A 105 9.59 -12.72 -19.66
C GLY A 105 8.76 -13.20 -20.84
N LYS A 106 7.84 -14.15 -20.62
CA LYS A 106 6.90 -14.63 -21.64
C LYS A 106 5.99 -13.52 -22.19
N LYS A 107 5.54 -12.59 -21.34
CA LYS A 107 4.57 -11.53 -21.72
C LYS A 107 5.22 -10.43 -22.57
N TYR A 108 6.37 -9.93 -22.17
CA TYR A 108 6.95 -8.71 -22.76
C TYR A 108 8.05 -8.99 -23.79
N GLN A 109 8.72 -10.15 -23.75
CA GLN A 109 9.76 -10.55 -24.69
C GLN A 109 10.93 -9.52 -24.78
N GLY A 110 11.89 -9.74 -25.67
CA GLY A 110 13.01 -8.80 -25.91
C GLY A 110 13.85 -8.52 -24.66
N LYS A 111 14.17 -7.25 -24.41
CA LYS A 111 14.99 -6.82 -23.24
C LYS A 111 14.41 -7.26 -21.89
N VAL A 112 13.09 -7.42 -21.78
CA VAL A 112 12.46 -7.89 -20.55
C VAL A 112 12.70 -9.39 -20.36
N LEU A 113 12.64 -10.18 -21.44
CA LEU A 113 12.94 -11.60 -21.38
C LEU A 113 14.39 -11.84 -20.94
N GLU A 114 15.33 -11.14 -21.58
CA GLU A 114 16.76 -11.22 -21.25
C GLU A 114 17.02 -10.87 -19.76
N ALA A 115 16.42 -9.79 -19.27
CA ALA A 115 16.52 -9.41 -17.86
C ALA A 115 15.91 -10.46 -16.92
N THR A 116 14.74 -11.01 -17.27
CA THR A 116 14.08 -12.04 -16.44
C THR A 116 14.84 -13.36 -16.43
N GLU A 117 15.44 -13.78 -17.56
CA GLU A 117 16.25 -15.00 -17.64
C GLU A 117 17.53 -14.87 -16.80
N LYS A 118 18.19 -13.71 -16.84
CA LYS A 118 19.34 -13.42 -15.97
C LYS A 118 18.97 -13.49 -14.49
N LEU A 119 17.83 -12.90 -14.11
CA LEU A 119 17.34 -12.96 -12.72
C LEU A 119 16.95 -14.38 -12.30
N LEU A 120 16.35 -15.17 -13.19
CA LEU A 120 16.03 -16.57 -12.93
C LEU A 120 17.30 -17.42 -12.70
N GLY A 121 18.39 -17.13 -13.43
CA GLY A 121 19.70 -17.74 -13.18
C GLY A 121 20.23 -17.45 -11.78
N ILE A 122 20.23 -16.16 -11.38
CA ILE A 122 20.64 -15.74 -10.02
C ILE A 122 19.78 -16.41 -8.94
N LEU A 123 18.47 -16.54 -9.18
CA LEU A 123 17.58 -17.23 -8.23
C LEU A 123 17.91 -18.72 -8.10
N ALA A 124 18.26 -19.39 -9.20
CA ALA A 124 18.67 -20.79 -9.18
C ALA A 124 19.97 -20.96 -8.38
N ASP A 125 20.96 -20.08 -8.58
CA ASP A 125 22.23 -20.10 -7.85
C ASP A 125 22.01 -19.84 -6.35
N ASN A 126 21.16 -18.88 -6.01
CA ASN A 126 20.81 -18.58 -4.62
C ASN A 126 20.09 -19.75 -3.94
N LEU A 127 19.18 -20.43 -4.66
CA LEU A 127 18.52 -21.62 -4.17
C LEU A 127 19.50 -22.78 -3.96
N HIS A 128 20.43 -22.96 -4.89
CA HIS A 128 21.51 -23.94 -4.77
C HIS A 128 22.36 -23.68 -3.52
N ALA A 129 22.83 -22.44 -3.34
CA ALA A 129 23.60 -22.03 -2.18
C ALA A 129 22.82 -22.19 -0.86
N TYR A 130 21.53 -21.89 -0.87
CA TYR A 130 20.65 -22.10 0.29
C TYR A 130 20.61 -23.58 0.70
N TYR A 131 20.45 -24.51 -0.25
CA TYR A 131 20.44 -25.93 0.07
C TYR A 131 21.79 -26.44 0.58
N LEU A 132 22.89 -26.06 -0.07
CA LEU A 132 24.23 -26.53 0.33
C LEU A 132 24.69 -25.92 1.66
N ASN A 133 24.58 -24.61 1.80
CA ASN A 133 25.22 -23.89 2.91
C ASN A 133 24.34 -23.85 4.16
N LYS A 134 23.03 -23.62 3.99
CA LYS A 134 22.10 -23.42 5.11
C LYS A 134 21.39 -24.71 5.50
N MET A 135 20.86 -25.46 4.53
CA MET A 135 20.17 -26.72 4.79
C MET A 135 21.13 -27.92 4.88
N ARG A 136 22.39 -27.77 4.44
CA ARG A 136 23.40 -28.84 4.36
C ARG A 136 22.89 -30.07 3.60
N MET A 137 22.09 -29.84 2.57
CA MET A 137 21.49 -30.88 1.73
C MET A 137 22.23 -30.98 0.41
N THR A 138 22.87 -32.12 0.13
CA THR A 138 23.59 -32.36 -1.13
C THR A 138 22.68 -32.91 -2.23
N ASN A 139 21.58 -33.58 -1.87
CA ASN A 139 20.59 -34.10 -2.82
C ASN A 139 19.21 -33.45 -2.62
N TYR A 140 19.04 -32.24 -3.15
CA TYR A 140 17.81 -31.44 -3.08
C TYR A 140 16.99 -31.44 -4.39
N SER A 141 17.41 -32.24 -5.38
CA SER A 141 16.78 -32.34 -6.70
C SER A 141 15.28 -32.68 -6.63
N GLY A 142 14.89 -33.58 -5.70
CA GLY A 142 13.49 -33.94 -5.46
C GLY A 142 12.64 -32.77 -4.94
N ARG A 143 13.22 -31.88 -4.13
CA ARG A 143 12.52 -30.68 -3.65
C ARG A 143 12.30 -29.67 -4.78
N ILE A 144 13.29 -29.50 -5.66
CA ILE A 144 13.14 -28.68 -6.88
C ILE A 144 12.05 -29.25 -7.78
N ALA A 145 12.04 -30.56 -8.01
CA ALA A 145 11.01 -31.21 -8.82
C ALA A 145 9.60 -30.96 -8.26
N GLN A 146 9.43 -31.03 -6.94
CA GLN A 146 8.16 -30.76 -6.27
C GLN A 146 7.76 -29.27 -6.37
N MET A 147 8.70 -28.34 -6.19
CA MET A 147 8.44 -26.90 -6.43
C MET A 147 7.98 -26.63 -7.87
N MET A 148 8.65 -27.23 -8.86
CA MET A 148 8.30 -27.07 -10.26
C MET A 148 6.94 -27.70 -10.60
N LYS A 149 6.60 -28.84 -9.97
CA LYS A 149 5.27 -29.46 -10.07
C LYS A 149 4.18 -28.50 -9.56
N ILE A 150 4.34 -27.92 -8.37
CA ILE A 150 3.39 -26.98 -7.79
C ILE A 150 3.26 -25.72 -8.67
N ASN A 151 4.39 -25.13 -9.08
CA ASN A 151 4.41 -23.98 -9.97
C ASN A 151 3.64 -24.26 -11.27
N ARG A 152 3.83 -25.44 -11.87
CA ARG A 152 3.10 -25.83 -13.08
C ARG A 152 1.60 -25.96 -12.86
N MET A 153 1.17 -26.45 -11.69
CA MET A 153 -0.26 -26.51 -11.35
C MET A 153 -0.87 -25.10 -11.23
N ILE A 154 -0.15 -24.17 -10.61
CA ILE A 154 -0.54 -22.75 -10.52
C ILE A 154 -0.60 -22.12 -11.91
N GLU A 155 0.39 -22.37 -12.78
CA GLU A 155 0.40 -21.86 -14.16
C GLU A 155 -0.80 -22.35 -14.99
N VAL A 156 -1.23 -23.61 -14.79
CA VAL A 156 -2.40 -24.16 -15.47
C VAL A 156 -3.68 -23.47 -14.98
N GLU A 157 -3.84 -23.27 -13.68
CA GLU A 157 -4.99 -22.55 -13.12
C GLU A 157 -5.06 -21.10 -13.63
N LEU A 158 -3.92 -20.41 -13.67
CA LEU A 158 -3.81 -19.06 -14.22
C LEU A 158 -4.19 -18.99 -15.71
N ARG A 159 -3.84 -20.03 -16.49
CA ARG A 159 -4.19 -20.13 -17.91
C ARG A 159 -5.70 -20.32 -18.10
N ASP A 160 -6.32 -21.21 -17.34
CA ASP A 160 -7.76 -21.47 -17.43
C ASP A 160 -8.56 -20.20 -17.14
N ARG A 161 -8.16 -19.43 -16.13
CA ARG A 161 -8.81 -18.14 -15.81
C ARG A 161 -8.63 -17.09 -16.90
N ARG A 162 -7.47 -17.04 -17.55
CA ARG A 162 -7.26 -16.14 -18.70
C ARG A 162 -8.22 -16.45 -19.84
N GLU A 163 -8.44 -17.72 -20.14
CA GLU A 163 -9.39 -18.13 -21.18
C GLU A 163 -10.81 -17.68 -20.81
N LYS A 164 -11.21 -17.81 -19.54
CA LYS A 164 -12.49 -17.29 -19.05
C LYS A 164 -12.59 -15.77 -19.13
N ASN A 165 -11.58 -15.02 -18.69
CA ASN A 165 -11.58 -13.55 -18.78
C ASN A 165 -11.63 -13.08 -20.24
N SER A 166 -10.94 -13.78 -21.14
CA SER A 166 -11.01 -13.50 -22.58
C SER A 166 -12.42 -13.71 -23.12
N LEU A 167 -13.11 -14.77 -22.68
CA LEU A 167 -14.51 -15.00 -23.03
C LEU A 167 -15.43 -13.94 -22.42
N ALA A 168 -15.20 -13.56 -21.16
CA ALA A 168 -15.96 -12.52 -20.48
C ALA A 168 -15.91 -11.20 -21.24
N LYS A 169 -14.74 -10.83 -21.76
CA LYS A 169 -14.54 -9.65 -22.61
C LYS A 169 -15.24 -9.76 -23.97
N VAL A 170 -15.27 -10.95 -24.58
CA VAL A 170 -15.94 -11.16 -25.89
C VAL A 170 -17.47 -11.09 -25.76
N PHE A 171 -18.01 -11.45 -24.61
CA PHE A 171 -19.45 -11.48 -24.34
C PHE A 171 -19.92 -10.31 -23.48
N ASP A 172 -19.08 -9.28 -23.30
CA ASP A 172 -19.37 -8.09 -22.49
C ASP A 172 -19.97 -8.43 -21.11
N VAL A 173 -19.42 -9.48 -20.47
CA VAL A 173 -19.89 -9.98 -19.18
C VAL A 173 -19.72 -8.92 -18.09
N TYR A 174 -18.73 -8.05 -18.22
CA TYR A 174 -18.48 -6.94 -17.30
C TYR A 174 -18.64 -5.59 -18.01
N LYS A 175 -19.23 -4.61 -17.31
CA LYS A 175 -19.45 -3.22 -17.74
C LYS A 175 -18.26 -2.29 -17.46
N ILE A 176 -17.19 -2.82 -16.89
CA ILE A 176 -16.09 -2.00 -16.36
C ILE A 176 -14.92 -2.03 -17.33
N GLU A 177 -14.37 -0.85 -17.58
CA GLU A 177 -13.09 -0.68 -18.22
C GLU A 177 -12.03 -0.26 -17.20
N TYR A 178 -10.89 -0.94 -17.22
CA TYR A 178 -9.76 -0.59 -16.35
C TYR A 178 -8.85 0.39 -17.07
N SER A 179 -8.34 1.39 -16.34
CA SER A 179 -7.34 2.34 -16.87
C SER A 179 -6.04 1.64 -17.31
N HIS A 180 -5.75 0.48 -16.74
CA HIS A 180 -4.59 -0.35 -17.04
C HIS A 180 -5.02 -1.81 -17.22
N PRO A 181 -5.69 -2.15 -18.34
CA PRO A 181 -6.22 -3.49 -18.57
C PRO A 181 -5.11 -4.55 -18.55
N GLU A 182 -3.86 -4.18 -18.87
CA GLU A 182 -2.71 -5.07 -18.82
C GLU A 182 -2.35 -5.58 -17.41
N MET A 183 -2.86 -4.96 -16.34
CA MET A 183 -2.70 -5.45 -14.95
C MET A 183 -3.64 -6.62 -14.64
N PHE A 184 -4.75 -6.71 -15.36
CA PHE A 184 -5.79 -7.73 -15.18
C PHE A 184 -5.81 -8.73 -16.37
N ASP A 185 -5.18 -8.37 -17.49
CA ASP A 185 -4.88 -9.23 -18.64
C ASP A 185 -3.59 -10.02 -18.37
N LEU A 186 -3.75 -11.25 -17.88
CA LEU A 186 -2.68 -12.22 -17.80
C LEU A 186 -2.23 -12.61 -19.24
N MET A 187 -1.08 -12.10 -19.72
CA MET A 187 -0.43 -12.24 -21.05
C MET A 187 -1.18 -11.71 -22.31
N ARG A 188 -0.38 -11.37 -23.35
CA ARG A 188 -0.81 -10.96 -24.72
C ARG A 188 -2.03 -11.73 -25.23
N SER A 189 -3.02 -10.98 -25.73
CA SER A 189 -4.02 -11.41 -26.71
C SER A 189 -3.36 -11.72 -28.07
N GLY A 190 -2.53 -12.75 -28.11
CA GLY A 190 -1.98 -13.24 -29.38
C GLY A 190 -3.06 -13.97 -30.19
N ASN A 191 -3.77 -13.29 -31.09
CA ASN A 191 -4.37 -13.88 -32.31
C ASN A 191 -5.25 -15.16 -32.18
N TRP A 192 -5.86 -15.47 -31.03
CA TRP A 192 -6.60 -16.73 -30.83
C TRP A 192 -7.93 -16.86 -31.59
N LEU A 193 -8.50 -15.76 -32.09
CA LEU A 193 -9.75 -15.80 -32.87
C LEU A 193 -9.55 -16.30 -34.32
N LYS A 194 -8.30 -16.35 -34.84
CA LYS A 194 -8.02 -16.85 -36.20
C LYS A 194 -7.80 -18.37 -36.31
N GLN A 195 -7.76 -19.11 -35.19
CA GLN A 195 -7.40 -20.54 -35.20
C GLN A 195 -8.36 -21.47 -34.45
N LYS A 196 -9.68 -21.32 -34.63
CA LYS A 196 -10.53 -22.51 -34.52
C LYS A 196 -10.78 -23.05 -35.93
N LYS A 197 -10.00 -24.06 -36.33
CA LYS A 197 -10.36 -25.00 -37.40
C LYS A 197 -10.95 -26.25 -36.73
N CYS A 198 -12.03 -26.80 -37.26
CA CYS A 198 -12.49 -28.10 -36.82
C CYS A 198 -11.52 -29.16 -37.36
N ASN A 199 -10.78 -29.85 -36.49
CA ASN A 199 -9.80 -30.85 -36.92
C ASN A 199 -10.43 -32.03 -37.71
N LYS A 200 -11.72 -32.32 -37.49
CA LYS A 200 -12.45 -33.40 -38.19
C LYS A 200 -13.34 -32.92 -39.34
N GLN A 201 -13.53 -31.61 -39.50
CA GLN A 201 -14.39 -30.88 -40.45
C GLN A 201 -15.88 -31.30 -40.60
N ASN A 202 -16.28 -32.52 -40.20
CA ASN A 202 -17.64 -33.09 -40.27
C ASN A 202 -18.03 -33.79 -38.95
N CYS A 203 -17.92 -33.09 -37.82
CA CYS A 203 -18.41 -33.64 -36.55
C CYS A 203 -19.93 -33.86 -36.62
N LYS A 204 -20.39 -35.09 -36.34
CA LYS A 204 -21.82 -35.39 -36.18
C LYS A 204 -22.35 -34.66 -34.95
N ILE A 205 -23.23 -33.69 -35.16
CA ILE A 205 -23.94 -32.96 -34.10
C ILE A 205 -25.22 -33.74 -33.78
N PHE A 206 -25.46 -34.00 -32.49
CA PHE A 206 -26.62 -34.70 -31.87
C PHE A 206 -26.49 -36.21 -31.57
N GLU A 207 -25.43 -36.91 -31.98
CA GLU A 207 -25.25 -38.34 -31.63
C GLU A 207 -24.26 -38.57 -30.47
N GLU A 208 -23.09 -37.89 -30.41
CA GLU A 208 -22.08 -38.18 -29.37
C GLU A 208 -21.37 -36.98 -28.70
N SER A 209 -21.44 -35.75 -29.24
CA SER A 209 -21.03 -34.56 -28.46
C SER A 209 -21.50 -33.22 -29.05
N TYR A 210 -21.92 -32.28 -28.18
CA TYR A 210 -22.22 -30.89 -28.54
C TYR A 210 -20.96 -30.00 -28.65
N LYS A 211 -19.76 -30.58 -28.58
CA LYS A 211 -18.54 -29.85 -28.23
C LYS A 211 -17.97 -29.02 -29.39
N CYS A 212 -18.21 -29.39 -30.65
CA CYS A 212 -17.68 -28.65 -31.80
C CYS A 212 -18.58 -27.46 -32.20
N LYS A 213 -18.26 -26.29 -31.64
CA LYS A 213 -19.00 -25.03 -31.89
C LYS A 213 -19.03 -24.63 -33.38
N ILE A 214 -18.00 -24.94 -34.17
CA ILE A 214 -17.91 -24.59 -35.61
C ILE A 214 -18.89 -25.42 -36.45
N CYS A 215 -18.85 -26.75 -36.32
CA CYS A 215 -19.75 -27.63 -37.09
C CYS A 215 -21.21 -27.40 -36.69
N ARG A 216 -21.47 -27.06 -35.42
CA ARG A 216 -22.80 -26.66 -34.95
C ARG A 216 -23.26 -25.35 -35.60
N LEU A 217 -22.43 -24.32 -35.60
CA LEU A 217 -22.76 -23.04 -36.23
C LEU A 217 -23.00 -23.21 -37.75
N LYS A 218 -22.18 -23.99 -38.45
CA LYS A 218 -22.40 -24.33 -39.86
C LYS A 218 -23.72 -25.06 -40.08
N LYS A 219 -24.10 -25.98 -39.19
CA LYS A 219 -25.40 -26.66 -39.25
C LYS A 219 -26.56 -25.69 -39.01
N CYS A 220 -26.44 -24.75 -38.07
CA CYS A 220 -27.42 -23.67 -37.84
C CYS A 220 -27.68 -22.87 -39.13
N TYR A 221 -26.62 -22.43 -39.82
CA TYR A 221 -26.76 -21.77 -41.13
C TYR A 221 -27.38 -22.69 -42.18
N LYS A 222 -26.95 -23.96 -42.26
CA LYS A 222 -27.52 -24.94 -43.22
C LYS A 222 -29.01 -25.20 -43.03
N VAL A 223 -29.51 -25.17 -41.80
CA VAL A 223 -30.95 -25.32 -41.52
C VAL A 223 -31.72 -23.99 -41.65
N GLY A 224 -31.07 -22.94 -42.17
CA GLY A 224 -31.71 -21.67 -42.51
C GLY A 224 -31.75 -20.64 -41.39
N MET A 225 -30.96 -20.80 -40.31
CA MET A 225 -30.84 -19.74 -39.30
C MET A 225 -30.05 -18.55 -39.86
N ASP A 226 -30.63 -17.37 -39.72
CA ASP A 226 -30.10 -16.12 -40.22
C ASP A 226 -29.79 -15.17 -39.06
N VAL A 227 -28.55 -14.69 -39.01
CA VAL A 227 -28.06 -13.79 -37.95
C VAL A 227 -28.68 -12.40 -38.08
N SER A 228 -29.10 -11.99 -39.27
CA SER A 228 -29.75 -10.69 -39.48
C SER A 228 -31.10 -10.58 -38.75
N LYS A 229 -31.72 -11.73 -38.43
CA LYS A 229 -33.02 -11.82 -37.74
C LYS A 229 -32.89 -11.85 -36.21
N PHE A 230 -31.68 -11.76 -35.67
CA PHE A 230 -31.48 -11.73 -34.23
C PHE A 230 -31.89 -10.36 -33.70
N GLN A 231 -32.97 -10.36 -32.91
CA GLN A 231 -33.45 -9.14 -32.26
C GLN A 231 -32.53 -8.83 -31.07
N LYS A 232 -31.99 -7.61 -31.06
CA LYS A 232 -31.18 -7.06 -29.97
C LYS A 232 -32.04 -6.06 -29.19
N ASN A 233 -31.70 -5.81 -27.93
CA ASN A 233 -32.34 -4.79 -27.08
C ASN A 233 -33.85 -4.98 -26.89
N ARG A 234 -34.29 -6.20 -26.53
CA ARG A 234 -35.65 -6.36 -25.99
C ARG A 234 -35.70 -5.89 -24.54
N ASP A 235 -36.82 -5.30 -24.14
CA ASP A 235 -37.09 -5.00 -22.75
C ASP A 235 -37.05 -6.27 -21.89
N LEU A 236 -36.58 -6.12 -20.65
CA LEU A 236 -36.49 -7.22 -19.69
C LEU A 236 -37.90 -7.78 -19.44
N LEU A 237 -38.11 -9.06 -19.74
CA LEU A 237 -39.37 -9.78 -19.44
C LEU A 237 -39.57 -10.06 -17.93
N SER A 238 -38.75 -9.46 -17.06
CA SER A 238 -38.79 -9.67 -15.62
C SER A 238 -39.81 -8.73 -14.96
N ASN A 239 -40.72 -9.30 -14.19
CA ASN A 239 -41.80 -8.59 -13.47
C ASN A 239 -41.31 -7.76 -12.26
N SER A 240 -40.02 -7.42 -12.20
CA SER A 240 -39.38 -6.62 -11.15
C SER A 240 -39.70 -5.12 -11.25
N SER A 241 -40.44 -4.69 -12.28
CA SER A 241 -40.98 -3.33 -12.43
C SER A 241 -42.16 -3.01 -11.50
N ASN A 242 -42.77 -4.01 -10.84
CA ASN A 242 -43.90 -3.79 -9.93
C ASN A 242 -43.52 -3.08 -8.60
N TYR A 243 -42.24 -2.89 -8.30
CA TYR A 243 -41.82 -2.01 -7.19
C TYR A 243 -41.88 -0.51 -7.58
N SER A 244 -41.73 -0.20 -8.87
CA SER A 244 -41.72 1.19 -9.36
C SER A 244 -43.12 1.78 -9.61
N GLN A 245 -44.15 0.96 -9.80
CA GLN A 245 -45.52 1.45 -10.08
C GLN A 245 -46.45 1.49 -8.87
N ARG A 246 -46.10 0.87 -7.73
CA ARG A 246 -46.88 0.99 -6.48
C ARG A 246 -46.44 2.14 -5.58
N SER A 247 -45.42 2.87 -5.98
CA SER A 247 -44.93 4.06 -5.30
C SER A 247 -45.06 5.25 -6.26
N LYS A 248 -46.04 6.14 -6.04
CA LYS A 248 -46.03 7.49 -6.64
C LYS A 248 -44.88 8.37 -6.12
N VAL A 249 -43.96 7.79 -5.36
CA VAL A 249 -42.74 8.42 -4.87
C VAL A 249 -41.59 7.76 -5.61
N ALA A 250 -40.91 8.53 -6.46
CA ALA A 250 -39.64 8.11 -7.03
C ALA A 250 -38.76 7.53 -5.91
N THR A 251 -38.07 6.40 -6.16
CA THR A 251 -36.99 5.93 -5.27
C THR A 251 -36.18 7.14 -4.79
N PRO A 252 -35.98 7.34 -3.47
CA PRO A 252 -35.32 8.54 -2.98
C PRO A 252 -33.95 8.63 -3.65
N GLN A 253 -33.81 9.62 -4.52
CA GLN A 253 -32.53 9.94 -5.14
C GLN A 253 -31.62 10.33 -3.98
N SER A 254 -30.50 9.63 -3.79
CA SER A 254 -29.52 10.06 -2.80
C SER A 254 -29.15 11.51 -3.07
N LEU A 255 -28.90 12.30 -2.03
CA LEU A 255 -28.55 13.72 -2.20
C LEU A 255 -27.35 13.88 -3.16
N ALA A 256 -26.42 12.92 -3.12
CA ALA A 256 -25.32 12.78 -4.07
C ALA A 256 -25.79 12.68 -5.54
N ASN A 257 -26.73 11.78 -5.82
CA ASN A 257 -27.29 11.61 -7.16
C ASN A 257 -28.17 12.77 -7.60
N PHE A 258 -28.80 13.48 -6.66
CA PHE A 258 -29.63 14.66 -6.95
C PHE A 258 -28.76 15.87 -7.31
N LEU A 259 -27.70 16.10 -6.55
CA LEU A 259 -26.77 17.22 -6.76
C LEU A 259 -25.68 16.90 -7.80
N GLY A 260 -25.57 15.64 -8.25
CA GLY A 260 -24.48 15.20 -9.12
C GLY A 260 -23.10 15.27 -8.46
N ARG A 261 -23.04 15.18 -7.11
CA ARG A 261 -21.83 15.33 -6.31
C ARG A 261 -21.57 14.05 -5.50
N PRO A 262 -20.36 13.50 -5.49
CA PRO A 262 -19.97 12.44 -4.57
C PRO A 262 -20.31 12.77 -3.12
N GLU A 263 -20.69 11.75 -2.35
CA GLU A 263 -21.21 11.89 -0.99
C GLU A 263 -20.24 12.62 -0.05
N PHE A 264 -18.93 12.37 -0.18
CA PHE A 264 -17.88 13.02 0.60
C PHE A 264 -17.68 14.52 0.28
N MET A 265 -18.31 15.04 -0.78
CA MET A 265 -18.27 16.45 -1.17
C MET A 265 -19.57 17.19 -0.96
N LEU A 266 -20.59 16.52 -0.41
CA LEU A 266 -21.90 17.12 -0.21
C LEU A 266 -21.87 18.33 0.73
N CYS A 267 -20.91 18.36 1.67
CA CYS A 267 -20.72 19.46 2.61
C CYS A 267 -20.05 20.70 1.99
N PHE A 268 -19.50 20.59 0.78
CA PHE A 268 -18.77 21.69 0.14
C PHE A 268 -19.61 22.34 -0.95
N GLU A 269 -20.05 23.56 -0.68
CA GLU A 269 -20.71 24.41 -1.65
C GLU A 269 -19.65 25.14 -2.50
N PRO A 270 -19.69 25.00 -3.84
CA PRO A 270 -18.79 25.71 -4.76
C PRO A 270 -18.79 27.22 -4.57
N ASP A 271 -19.92 27.79 -4.16
CA ASP A 271 -20.05 29.24 -3.94
C ASP A 271 -19.22 29.74 -2.75
N ARG A 272 -18.82 28.83 -1.84
CA ARG A 272 -17.93 29.12 -0.71
C ARG A 272 -16.45 28.87 -1.03
N ALA A 273 -16.15 28.29 -2.20
CA ALA A 273 -14.77 28.07 -2.65
C ALA A 273 -14.06 29.41 -2.84
N SER A 274 -12.79 29.49 -2.45
CA SER A 274 -12.07 30.75 -2.49
C SER A 274 -11.44 31.00 -3.86
N SER A 275 -11.92 32.00 -4.60
CA SER A 275 -11.31 32.44 -5.86
C SER A 275 -10.02 33.23 -5.68
N THR A 276 -9.81 33.82 -4.50
CA THR A 276 -8.57 34.55 -4.12
C THR A 276 -7.82 33.79 -3.03
N LYS A 277 -6.50 33.64 -3.20
CA LYS A 277 -5.65 32.92 -2.24
C LYS A 277 -4.59 33.84 -1.63
N THR A 278 -4.40 33.73 -0.32
CA THR A 278 -3.36 34.45 0.42
C THR A 278 -2.08 33.64 0.42
N ILE A 279 -0.97 34.23 -0.05
CA ILE A 279 0.32 33.54 -0.07
C ILE A 279 0.99 33.65 1.30
N ILE A 280 1.39 32.51 1.86
CA ILE A 280 2.25 32.39 3.03
C ILE A 280 3.67 32.16 2.54
N ASP A 281 4.52 33.17 2.73
CA ASP A 281 5.93 33.06 2.41
C ASP A 281 6.68 32.29 3.50
N VAL A 282 7.36 31.23 3.08
CA VAL A 282 8.13 30.31 3.92
C VAL A 282 9.59 30.21 3.47
N SER A 283 10.01 31.07 2.53
CA SER A 283 11.39 31.12 2.01
C SER A 283 12.41 31.29 3.14
N TYR A 284 12.04 32.05 4.18
CA TYR A 284 12.86 32.25 5.38
C TYR A 284 13.21 30.94 6.11
N LEU A 285 12.38 29.90 6.01
CA LEU A 285 12.67 28.58 6.59
C LEU A 285 13.83 27.91 5.85
N LEU A 286 13.85 27.97 4.53
CA LEU A 286 14.93 27.41 3.70
C LEU A 286 16.25 28.15 3.94
N GLU A 287 16.21 29.47 4.13
CA GLU A 287 17.39 30.25 4.52
C GLU A 287 17.93 29.84 5.89
N LYS A 288 17.05 29.56 6.85
CA LYS A 288 17.46 29.06 8.17
C LYS A 288 18.06 27.66 8.08
N ALA A 289 17.46 26.74 7.31
CA ALA A 289 18.02 25.41 7.07
C ALA A 289 19.39 25.48 6.38
N SER A 290 19.54 26.34 5.37
CA SER A 290 20.82 26.55 4.67
C SER A 290 21.91 26.98 5.65
N ARG A 291 21.60 27.93 6.54
CA ARG A 291 22.52 28.37 7.61
C ARG A 291 22.88 27.23 8.55
N ILE A 292 21.91 26.42 8.98
CA ILE A 292 22.16 25.25 9.84
C ILE A 292 23.09 24.24 9.15
N PHE A 293 22.90 23.98 7.86
CA PHE A 293 23.72 23.03 7.11
C PHE A 293 25.13 23.53 6.79
N GLN A 294 25.39 24.84 6.91
CA GLN A 294 26.71 25.44 6.76
C GLN A 294 27.48 25.55 8.08
N GLN A 295 26.80 25.48 9.22
CA GLN A 295 27.43 25.56 10.52
C GLN A 295 28.20 24.28 10.85
N ASP A 296 29.45 24.43 11.30
CA ASP A 296 30.15 23.34 11.96
C ASP A 296 29.43 23.01 13.27
N THR A 297 29.16 21.73 13.51
CA THR A 297 28.47 21.31 14.74
C THR A 297 29.42 21.39 15.92
N SER A 298 29.45 22.55 16.57
CA SER A 298 30.29 22.85 17.72
C SER A 298 29.72 22.32 19.06
N TYR A 299 28.55 21.70 19.06
CA TYR A 299 27.80 21.39 20.29
C TYR A 299 28.00 19.97 20.84
N LEU A 300 28.62 19.09 20.05
CA LEU A 300 28.97 17.74 20.48
C LEU A 300 30.45 17.79 20.88
N GLY A 301 30.74 17.64 22.18
CA GLY A 301 32.10 17.72 22.73
C GLY A 301 33.08 16.71 22.09
N PRO A 302 34.29 16.52 22.66
CA PRO A 302 35.36 15.72 22.05
C PRO A 302 35.09 14.19 22.02
N TYR A 303 33.83 13.76 22.10
CA TYR A 303 33.44 12.36 22.11
C TYR A 303 33.59 11.75 20.71
N GLU A 304 34.33 10.65 20.62
CA GLU A 304 34.52 9.91 19.38
C GLU A 304 33.33 8.96 19.16
N TYR A 305 32.53 9.23 18.12
CA TYR A 305 31.36 8.44 17.77
C TYR A 305 31.74 7.27 16.85
N LYS A 306 31.25 6.05 17.13
CA LYS A 306 31.61 4.86 16.35
C LYS A 306 30.83 4.74 15.04
N SER A 307 29.73 5.47 14.91
CA SER A 307 28.89 5.48 13.72
C SER A 307 28.04 6.75 13.65
N SER A 308 27.58 7.09 12.45
CA SER A 308 26.74 8.25 12.21
C SER A 308 25.35 8.10 12.87
N LEU A 309 24.83 6.88 12.94
CA LEU A 309 23.60 6.59 13.69
C LEU A 309 23.79 6.79 15.21
N GLU A 310 24.97 6.51 15.77
CA GLU A 310 25.26 6.76 17.18
C GLU A 310 25.35 8.27 17.46
N ARG A 311 25.99 9.03 16.56
CA ARG A 311 26.09 10.49 16.66
C ARG A 311 24.71 11.17 16.67
N ILE A 312 23.86 10.86 15.71
CA ILE A 312 22.51 11.45 15.63
C ILE A 312 21.65 11.04 16.84
N THR A 313 21.85 9.82 17.35
CA THR A 313 21.18 9.33 18.57
C THR A 313 21.57 10.15 19.79
N TYR A 314 22.85 10.47 19.94
CA TYR A 314 23.33 11.32 21.03
C TYR A 314 22.73 12.73 20.91
N ALA A 315 22.75 13.34 19.72
CA ALA A 315 22.17 14.65 19.49
C ALA A 315 20.66 14.69 19.80
N MET A 316 19.88 13.69 19.34
CA MET A 316 18.47 13.57 19.67
C MET A 316 18.25 13.44 21.18
N THR A 317 19.09 12.67 21.88
CA THR A 317 18.98 12.50 23.33
C THR A 317 19.24 13.84 24.05
N ALA A 318 20.25 14.60 23.62
CA ALA A 318 20.52 15.93 24.17
C ALA A 318 19.37 16.93 23.90
N MET A 319 18.75 16.89 22.72
CA MET A 319 17.56 17.69 22.40
C MET A 319 16.38 17.31 23.31
N LYS A 320 16.15 16.02 23.55
CA LYS A 320 15.10 15.52 24.46
C LYS A 320 15.33 15.97 25.91
N SER A 321 16.54 15.82 26.43
CA SER A 321 16.85 16.20 27.82
C SER A 321 16.60 17.69 28.10
N LYS A 322 16.84 18.58 27.12
CA LYS A 322 16.51 20.01 27.24
C LYS A 322 15.00 20.28 27.32
N LYS A 323 14.17 19.43 26.71
CA LYS A 323 12.70 19.56 26.72
C LYS A 323 12.07 18.99 27.98
N MET A 324 12.59 17.87 28.50
CA MET A 324 11.98 17.13 29.62
C MET A 324 11.96 17.91 30.94
N ASN A 325 12.76 18.98 31.05
CA ASN A 325 12.79 19.88 32.20
C ASN A 325 11.74 21.01 32.15
N LYS A 326 10.88 21.06 31.12
CA LYS A 326 9.81 22.06 30.98
C LYS A 326 8.45 21.44 31.28
N SER A 327 7.58 22.19 31.95
CA SER A 327 6.18 21.78 32.18
C SER A 327 5.43 21.67 30.85
N LEU A 328 4.64 20.61 30.69
CA LEU A 328 3.76 20.43 29.53
C LEU A 328 2.55 21.37 29.65
N GLU A 329 2.47 22.38 28.78
CA GLU A 329 1.34 23.31 28.76
C GLU A 329 0.16 22.73 27.96
N SER A 330 -1.07 22.92 28.46
CA SER A 330 -2.30 22.52 27.75
C SER A 330 -2.57 23.45 26.57
N CYS A 331 -2.84 22.88 25.40
CA CYS A 331 -3.26 23.61 24.21
C CYS A 331 -4.70 23.24 23.86
N GLU A 332 -5.63 24.16 24.16
CA GLU A 332 -7.08 23.98 23.93
C GLU A 332 -7.54 24.48 22.56
N MET A 333 -6.78 25.37 21.93
CA MET A 333 -7.09 25.96 20.62
C MET A 333 -5.85 25.98 19.73
N ILE A 334 -6.01 25.55 18.48
CA ILE A 334 -4.99 25.64 17.43
C ILE A 334 -5.53 26.53 16.32
N GLY A 335 -4.94 27.72 16.18
CA GLY A 335 -5.23 28.66 15.09
C GLY A 335 -4.00 28.94 14.25
N LYS A 336 -4.00 30.08 13.55
CA LYS A 336 -2.91 30.51 12.67
C LYS A 336 -1.57 30.59 13.40
N ARG A 337 -1.54 31.21 14.58
CA ARG A 337 -0.31 31.49 15.33
C ARG A 337 0.36 30.19 15.78
N GLU A 338 -0.43 29.30 16.38
CA GLU A 338 0.03 28.01 16.89
C GLU A 338 0.52 27.14 15.74
N THR A 339 -0.23 27.09 14.63
CA THR A 339 0.13 26.34 13.42
C THR A 339 1.48 26.79 12.85
N LEU A 340 1.65 28.10 12.62
CA LEU A 340 2.90 28.65 12.08
C LEU A 340 4.09 28.44 13.04
N PHE A 341 3.86 28.58 14.34
CA PHE A 341 4.87 28.31 15.36
C PHE A 341 5.31 26.84 15.35
N PHE A 342 4.36 25.89 15.29
CA PHE A 342 4.66 24.47 15.22
C PHE A 342 5.41 24.11 13.94
N TRP A 343 5.05 24.70 12.80
CA TRP A 343 5.76 24.49 11.53
C TRP A 343 7.20 24.98 11.61
N GLU A 344 7.43 26.20 12.10
CA GLU A 344 8.77 26.72 12.25
C GLU A 344 9.61 25.85 13.20
N LEU A 345 9.06 25.48 14.35
CA LEU A 345 9.76 24.67 15.34
C LEU A 345 10.15 23.28 14.78
N THR A 346 9.22 22.61 14.07
CA THR A 346 9.45 21.28 13.49
C THR A 346 10.40 21.33 12.30
N PHE A 347 10.27 22.34 11.45
CA PHE A 347 11.17 22.54 10.32
C PHE A 347 12.60 22.77 10.79
N ILE A 348 12.80 23.68 11.74
CA ILE A 348 14.14 23.94 12.30
C ILE A 348 14.69 22.75 13.07
N GLY A 349 13.84 22.07 13.87
CA GLY A 349 14.26 20.89 14.63
C GLY A 349 14.70 19.74 13.74
N SER A 350 13.98 19.46 12.65
CA SER A 350 14.39 18.44 11.67
C SER A 350 15.65 18.80 10.91
N ALA A 351 15.87 20.08 10.57
CA ALA A 351 17.12 20.54 9.96
C ALA A 351 18.32 20.35 10.90
N GLN A 352 18.18 20.74 12.17
CA GLN A 352 19.23 20.52 13.19
C GLN A 352 19.52 19.02 13.38
N TRP A 353 18.49 18.20 13.38
CA TRP A 353 18.60 16.75 13.50
C TRP A 353 19.32 16.13 12.28
N LEU A 354 18.93 16.48 11.04
CA LEU A 354 19.60 16.01 9.82
C LEU A 354 21.04 16.49 9.74
N ALA A 355 21.33 17.70 10.21
CA ALA A 355 22.70 18.22 10.25
C ALA A 355 23.63 17.36 11.10
N GLU A 356 23.13 16.55 12.04
CA GLU A 356 23.95 15.64 12.84
C GLU A 356 24.29 14.32 12.14
N PHE A 357 23.68 14.06 10.98
CA PHE A 357 24.01 12.92 10.15
C PHE A 357 25.22 13.23 9.26
N GLN A 358 26.36 12.58 9.53
CA GLN A 358 27.65 12.97 8.95
C GLN A 358 27.68 12.87 7.43
N GLU A 359 27.15 11.81 6.85
CA GLU A 359 27.17 11.58 5.41
C GLU A 359 26.20 12.50 4.67
N PHE A 360 25.14 12.95 5.33
CA PHE A 360 24.25 13.98 4.81
C PHE A 360 24.97 15.33 4.63
N ARG A 361 25.95 15.67 5.48
CA ARG A 361 26.73 16.91 5.35
C ARG A 361 27.59 16.97 4.10
N ASN A 362 27.96 15.82 3.55
CA ASN A 362 28.79 15.77 2.36
C ASN A 362 27.98 15.93 1.06
N LEU A 363 26.65 16.02 1.16
CA LEU A 363 25.78 16.27 0.01
C LEU A 363 25.85 17.74 -0.43
N ASP A 364 25.57 17.96 -1.71
CA ASP A 364 25.39 19.29 -2.27
C ASP A 364 24.21 20.02 -1.60
N MET A 365 24.28 21.35 -1.51
CA MET A 365 23.29 22.13 -0.77
C MET A 365 21.88 22.04 -1.36
N ASP A 366 21.76 21.97 -2.68
CA ASP A 366 20.49 21.74 -3.39
C ASP A 366 19.85 20.41 -2.95
N VAL A 367 20.63 19.33 -2.94
CA VAL A 367 20.16 18.00 -2.49
C VAL A 367 19.75 18.02 -1.02
N LYS A 368 20.51 18.72 -0.16
CA LYS A 368 20.16 18.87 1.27
C LYS A 368 18.82 19.58 1.46
N LEU A 369 18.59 20.65 0.71
CA LEU A 369 17.36 21.43 0.80
C LEU A 369 16.16 20.65 0.26
N ASP A 370 16.29 19.94 -0.86
CA ASP A 370 15.23 19.10 -1.39
C ASP A 370 14.84 17.98 -0.41
N ILE A 371 15.83 17.34 0.23
CA ILE A 371 15.56 16.38 1.30
C ILE A 371 14.82 17.09 2.46
N GLN A 372 15.34 18.21 2.97
CA GLN A 372 14.74 18.94 4.09
C GLN A 372 13.27 19.34 3.83
N LYS A 373 12.94 19.77 2.60
CA LYS A 373 11.56 20.10 2.19
C LYS A 373 10.59 18.93 2.35
N SER A 374 11.05 17.69 2.19
CA SER A 374 10.24 16.47 2.37
C SER A 374 10.23 15.95 3.82
N VAL A 375 11.37 16.08 4.51
CA VAL A 375 11.61 15.36 5.77
C VAL A 375 10.79 15.91 6.92
N TRP A 376 10.66 17.24 7.04
CA TRP A 376 10.16 17.86 8.27
C TRP A 376 8.74 17.44 8.66
N THR A 377 7.82 17.29 7.69
CA THR A 377 6.43 16.86 7.93
C THR A 377 6.30 15.39 8.32
N ILE A 378 7.23 14.56 7.87
CA ILE A 378 7.26 13.12 8.20
C ILE A 378 7.92 12.93 9.56
N TRP A 379 9.04 13.64 9.77
CA TRP A 379 9.77 13.66 11.01
C TRP A 379 8.88 14.11 12.17
N MET A 380 8.11 15.20 12.01
CA MET A 380 7.24 15.71 13.08
C MET A 380 6.20 14.68 13.56
N ARG A 381 5.67 13.84 12.65
CA ARG A 381 4.62 12.86 12.97
C ARG A 381 5.15 11.71 13.82
N LEU A 382 6.21 11.06 13.34
CA LEU A 382 6.80 9.94 14.09
C LEU A 382 7.49 10.44 15.36
N ALA A 383 8.09 11.64 15.36
CA ALA A 383 8.64 12.25 16.56
C ALA A 383 7.55 12.52 17.61
N ALA A 384 6.39 13.08 17.22
CA ALA A 384 5.27 13.33 18.14
C ALA A 384 4.69 12.01 18.69
N LEU A 385 4.54 10.98 17.87
CA LEU A 385 4.12 9.65 18.31
C LEU A 385 5.12 9.05 19.31
N ALA A 386 6.41 9.17 19.05
CA ALA A 386 7.46 8.65 19.91
C ALA A 386 7.54 9.39 21.25
N GLU A 387 7.41 10.72 21.23
CA GLU A 387 7.39 11.56 22.42
C GLU A 387 6.15 11.25 23.28
N THR A 388 4.96 11.21 22.66
CA THR A 388 3.71 10.81 23.35
C THR A 388 3.82 9.41 23.97
N SER A 389 4.38 8.46 23.22
CA SER A 389 4.59 7.09 23.67
C SER A 389 5.53 7.00 24.89
N GLU A 390 6.56 7.84 24.93
CA GLU A 390 7.49 7.94 26.06
C GLU A 390 6.81 8.50 27.31
N TYR A 391 6.08 9.60 27.18
CA TYR A 391 5.33 10.18 28.29
C TYR A 391 4.20 9.27 28.80
N ASN A 392 3.55 8.49 27.93
CA ASN A 392 2.57 7.47 28.33
C ASN A 392 3.21 6.37 29.18
N ARG A 393 4.43 5.91 28.83
CA ARG A 393 5.17 4.94 29.65
C ARG A 393 5.62 5.50 30.99
N MET A 394 5.90 6.80 31.05
CA MET A 394 6.28 7.49 32.29
C MET A 394 5.07 7.80 33.19
N ASN A 395 3.84 7.50 32.75
CA ASN A 395 2.59 7.88 33.42
C ASN A 395 2.47 9.40 33.70
N VAL A 396 3.11 10.24 32.89
CA VAL A 396 3.10 11.71 33.05
C VAL A 396 1.87 12.33 32.38
N LEU A 397 1.31 11.66 31.38
CA LEU A 397 0.12 12.11 30.65
C LEU A 397 -1.21 11.65 31.28
N LYS A 398 -1.15 10.71 32.23
CA LYS A 398 -2.35 10.17 32.88
C LYS A 398 -2.66 10.99 34.13
N SER A 399 -3.75 11.75 34.10
CA SER A 399 -4.49 12.13 35.31
C SER A 399 -5.17 10.89 35.92
N GLU A 400 -5.68 11.00 37.15
CA GLU A 400 -6.49 9.95 37.79
C GLU A 400 -7.72 9.53 36.95
N GLU A 401 -8.12 10.37 36.00
CA GLU A 401 -9.11 10.10 34.96
C GLU A 401 -8.39 9.75 33.65
N GLU A 402 -8.63 8.55 33.13
CA GLU A 402 -8.07 8.05 31.87
C GLU A 402 -8.64 8.84 30.67
N GLU A 403 -8.02 9.95 30.30
CA GLU A 403 -8.34 10.63 29.05
C GLU A 403 -7.61 9.96 27.87
N ASP A 404 -8.36 9.15 27.12
CA ASP A 404 -7.94 8.71 25.79
C ASP A 404 -7.77 9.93 24.84
N GLY A 405 -6.80 9.88 23.93
CA GLY A 405 -6.64 10.90 22.88
C GLY A 405 -5.70 12.08 23.20
N LEU A 406 -4.93 12.02 24.29
CA LEU A 406 -3.91 13.01 24.62
C LEU A 406 -2.59 12.77 23.86
N PHE A 407 -2.11 13.80 23.14
CA PHE A 407 -0.85 13.78 22.38
C PHE A 407 0.08 14.90 22.80
N VAL A 408 1.38 14.64 22.79
CA VAL A 408 2.41 15.67 22.93
C VAL A 408 2.82 16.15 21.55
N CYS A 409 2.51 17.41 21.27
CA CYS A 409 2.85 18.08 20.04
C CYS A 409 4.23 18.76 20.12
N SER A 410 4.75 19.11 18.95
CA SER A 410 6.06 19.75 18.84
C SER A 410 6.09 21.06 19.65
N GLY A 411 7.00 21.13 20.62
CA GLY A 411 7.10 22.27 21.54
C GLY A 411 6.77 21.94 22.99
N GLY A 412 6.34 20.72 23.27
CA GLY A 412 5.98 20.29 24.63
C GLY A 412 4.57 20.68 25.03
N ALA A 413 3.69 20.95 24.06
CA ALA A 413 2.28 21.20 24.31
C ALA A 413 1.53 19.87 24.37
N ARG A 414 0.69 19.69 25.40
CA ARG A 414 -0.28 18.58 25.47
C ARG A 414 -1.57 19.00 24.75
N VAL A 415 -2.03 18.16 23.84
CA VAL A 415 -3.22 18.40 23.01
C VAL A 415 -4.13 17.19 23.10
N ASN A 416 -5.35 17.39 23.59
CA ASN A 416 -6.39 16.38 23.46
C ASN A 416 -6.97 16.49 22.03
N MET A 417 -6.64 15.52 21.17
CA MET A 417 -7.03 15.55 19.75
C MET A 417 -8.54 15.41 19.54
N GLU A 418 -9.30 15.00 20.56
CA GLU A 418 -10.75 14.87 20.49
C GLU A 418 -11.48 16.16 20.86
N GLU A 419 -10.88 16.97 21.74
CA GLU A 419 -11.47 18.17 22.35
C GLU A 419 -10.88 19.49 21.80
N VAL A 420 -9.68 19.46 21.22
CA VAL A 420 -8.99 20.66 20.74
C VAL A 420 -9.83 21.41 19.71
N LYS A 421 -9.98 22.72 19.92
CA LYS A 421 -10.69 23.60 19.00
C LYS A 421 -9.76 24.05 17.88
N MET A 422 -10.13 23.77 16.65
CA MET A 422 -9.39 24.19 15.46
C MET A 422 -10.00 25.48 14.90
N ASP A 423 -9.21 26.56 14.85
CA ASP A 423 -9.57 27.75 14.10
C ASP A 423 -8.97 27.66 12.69
N LEU A 424 -9.84 27.39 11.72
CA LEU A 424 -9.50 27.35 10.28
C LEU A 424 -9.94 28.61 9.54
N SER A 425 -10.50 29.61 10.23
CA SER A 425 -11.06 30.83 9.59
C SER A 425 -10.01 31.63 8.84
N TRP A 426 -8.73 31.46 9.16
CA TRP A 426 -7.60 32.09 8.49
C TRP A 426 -7.20 31.40 7.18
N CYS A 427 -7.51 30.10 7.00
CA CYS A 427 -7.09 29.30 5.84
C CYS A 427 -8.22 28.66 5.05
N SER A 428 -9.46 28.68 5.52
CA SER A 428 -10.63 28.14 4.81
C SER A 428 -11.85 29.04 4.99
N ASN A 429 -12.81 28.92 4.07
CA ASN A 429 -14.16 29.48 4.22
C ASN A 429 -15.15 28.46 4.80
N TYR A 430 -14.70 27.21 4.99
CA TYR A 430 -15.47 26.13 5.60
C TYR A 430 -15.14 26.03 7.09
N SER A 431 -16.09 25.51 7.86
CA SER A 431 -15.92 25.26 9.28
C SER A 431 -14.92 24.13 9.55
N ALA A 432 -14.34 24.11 10.74
CA ALA A 432 -13.47 23.02 11.19
C ALA A 432 -14.17 21.65 11.15
N GLU A 433 -15.48 21.61 11.37
CA GLU A 433 -16.26 20.38 11.29
C GLU A 433 -16.41 19.88 9.84
N GLU A 434 -16.69 20.76 8.89
CA GLU A 434 -16.79 20.41 7.47
C GLU A 434 -15.45 19.87 6.92
N ILE A 435 -14.36 20.58 7.20
CA ILE A 435 -13.01 20.12 6.84
C ILE A 435 -12.66 18.82 7.56
N GLY A 436 -13.03 18.70 8.85
CA GLY A 436 -12.82 17.49 9.64
C GLY A 436 -13.49 16.25 9.03
N ARG A 437 -14.75 16.37 8.58
CA ARG A 437 -15.48 15.27 7.91
C ARG A 437 -14.79 14.81 6.62
N PHE A 438 -14.24 15.73 5.84
CA PHE A 438 -13.51 15.42 4.61
C PHE A 438 -12.17 14.75 4.87
N MET A 439 -11.46 15.19 5.92
CA MET A 439 -10.19 14.58 6.31
C MET A 439 -10.35 13.15 6.87
N GLY A 440 -11.58 12.69 7.09
CA GLY A 440 -11.92 11.33 7.55
C GLY A 440 -12.19 11.26 9.05
N PRO A 441 -12.42 10.06 9.63
CA PRO A 441 -12.60 9.92 11.08
C PRO A 441 -11.45 10.62 11.82
N LYS A 442 -11.78 11.29 12.95
CA LYS A 442 -10.87 12.15 13.72
C LYS A 442 -9.48 11.54 13.76
N VAL A 443 -8.48 12.34 13.38
CA VAL A 443 -7.04 12.02 13.36
C VAL A 443 -6.60 11.14 14.55
N GLY A 444 -7.21 11.32 15.74
CA GLY A 444 -7.00 10.51 16.93
C GLY A 444 -7.17 8.99 16.77
N ALA A 445 -8.19 8.48 16.07
CA ALA A 445 -8.48 7.04 16.05
C ALA A 445 -7.37 6.21 15.37
N ASN A 446 -6.85 6.68 14.23
CA ASN A 446 -5.74 6.03 13.53
C ASN A 446 -4.41 6.20 14.29
N TRP A 447 -4.23 7.34 14.96
CA TRP A 447 -3.02 7.63 15.72
C TRP A 447 -2.93 6.81 17.01
N ASN A 448 -4.06 6.49 17.65
CA ASN A 448 -4.10 5.67 18.86
C ASN A 448 -3.58 4.25 18.61
N HIS A 449 -3.91 3.63 17.47
CA HIS A 449 -3.37 2.31 17.11
C HIS A 449 -1.86 2.35 16.90
N LEU A 450 -1.35 3.35 16.16
CA LEU A 450 0.08 3.57 15.94
C LEU A 450 0.82 3.84 17.26
N LEU A 451 0.23 4.67 18.12
CA LEU A 451 0.76 5.01 19.44
C LEU A 451 0.87 3.77 20.33
N ASN A 452 -0.17 2.92 20.33
CA ASN A 452 -0.16 1.67 21.06
C ASN A 452 0.90 0.70 20.56
N ASP A 453 1.03 0.53 19.24
CA ASP A 453 2.06 -0.32 18.64
C ASP A 453 3.47 0.19 18.94
N LEU A 454 3.70 1.51 18.87
CA LEU A 454 4.99 2.13 19.21
C LEU A 454 5.31 2.01 20.71
N THR A 455 4.29 2.14 21.57
CA THR A 455 4.41 1.98 23.03
C THR A 455 4.80 0.56 23.40
N LYS A 456 4.19 -0.44 22.75
CA LYS A 456 4.55 -1.85 22.92
C LYS A 456 5.94 -2.18 22.38
N LEU A 457 6.33 -1.60 21.25
CA LEU A 457 7.65 -1.83 20.65
C LEU A 457 8.78 -1.30 21.55
N ASN A 458 8.54 -0.17 22.22
CA ASN A 458 9.48 0.55 23.07
C ASN A 458 10.88 0.65 22.39
N PRO A 459 10.98 1.38 21.26
CA PRO A 459 12.24 1.49 20.54
C PRO A 459 13.27 2.25 21.36
N THR A 460 14.52 1.80 21.30
CA THR A 460 15.65 2.60 21.79
C THR A 460 15.81 3.88 20.95
N ASN A 461 16.49 4.91 21.47
CA ASN A 461 16.75 6.12 20.67
C ASN A 461 17.49 5.80 19.36
N THR A 462 18.37 4.78 19.34
CA THR A 462 19.03 4.33 18.11
C THR A 462 18.04 3.77 17.10
N GLU A 463 17.13 2.91 17.54
CA GLU A 463 16.09 2.32 16.70
C GLU A 463 15.10 3.38 16.20
N LEU A 464 14.71 4.32 17.05
CA LEU A 464 13.86 5.44 16.68
C LEU A 464 14.51 6.34 15.61
N ASN A 465 15.80 6.66 15.75
CA ASN A 465 16.53 7.41 14.74
C ASN A 465 16.62 6.65 13.41
N TYR A 466 16.83 5.34 13.45
CA TYR A 466 16.78 4.51 12.25
C TYR A 466 15.39 4.55 11.60
N MET A 467 14.32 4.38 12.37
CA MET A 467 12.94 4.44 11.86
C MET A 467 12.64 5.79 11.20
N LEU A 468 13.02 6.90 11.86
CA LEU A 468 12.84 8.26 11.35
C LEU A 468 13.62 8.48 10.05
N LEU A 469 14.92 8.20 10.05
CA LEU A 469 15.75 8.40 8.85
C LEU A 469 15.29 7.50 7.71
N HIS A 470 14.96 6.24 7.99
CA HIS A 470 14.43 5.32 6.98
C HIS A 470 13.18 5.90 6.34
N LEU A 471 12.18 6.28 7.14
CA LEU A 471 10.91 6.80 6.65
C LEU A 471 11.09 8.10 5.85
N CYS A 472 11.88 9.03 6.39
CA CYS A 472 12.10 10.36 5.82
C CYS A 472 12.90 10.31 4.50
N LEU A 473 14.01 9.55 4.47
CA LEU A 473 14.87 9.48 3.28
C LEU A 473 14.23 8.66 2.16
N HIS A 474 13.53 7.58 2.50
CA HIS A 474 12.79 6.78 1.52
C HIS A 474 11.71 7.62 0.81
N ASP A 475 11.01 8.47 1.55
CA ASP A 475 10.01 9.36 0.97
C ASP A 475 10.65 10.47 0.11
N ALA A 476 11.71 11.13 0.61
CA ALA A 476 12.43 12.15 -0.14
C ALA A 476 12.98 11.61 -1.48
N GLY A 477 13.57 10.42 -1.47
CA GLY A 477 14.07 9.75 -2.68
C GLY A 477 12.95 9.45 -3.69
N LYS A 478 11.79 8.98 -3.21
CA LYS A 478 10.61 8.76 -4.07
C LYS A 478 10.04 10.05 -4.63
N LYS A 479 10.08 11.15 -3.88
CA LYS A 479 9.53 12.44 -4.30
C LYS A 479 10.37 13.11 -5.37
N TYR A 480 11.67 13.30 -5.12
CA TYR A 480 12.53 14.12 -5.96
C TYR A 480 13.27 13.35 -7.05
N GLN A 481 13.43 12.02 -6.90
CA GLN A 481 14.12 11.16 -7.88
C GLN A 481 15.57 11.65 -8.14
N GLY A 482 16.21 11.16 -9.21
CA GLY A 482 17.53 11.62 -9.67
C GLY A 482 18.61 11.62 -8.58
N LYS A 483 19.34 12.74 -8.46
CA LYS A 483 20.42 12.91 -7.47
C LYS A 483 19.94 12.70 -6.02
N VAL A 484 18.71 13.10 -5.71
CA VAL A 484 18.15 12.92 -4.36
C VAL A 484 17.87 11.44 -4.09
N LEU A 485 17.37 10.69 -5.06
CA LEU A 485 17.19 9.24 -4.92
C LEU A 485 18.53 8.52 -4.72
N GLU A 486 19.54 8.83 -5.53
CA GLU A 486 20.88 8.24 -5.40
C GLU A 486 21.50 8.55 -4.04
N ALA A 487 21.39 9.81 -3.58
CA ALA A 487 21.88 10.22 -2.26
C ALA A 487 21.14 9.49 -1.14
N THR A 488 19.80 9.47 -1.17
CA THR A 488 18.98 8.85 -0.12
C THR A 488 19.16 7.33 -0.06
N GLU A 489 19.28 6.63 -1.19
CA GLU A 489 19.58 5.18 -1.22
C GLU A 489 20.96 4.87 -0.61
N LYS A 490 21.98 5.68 -0.92
CA LYS A 490 23.31 5.54 -0.32
C LYS A 490 23.26 5.74 1.20
N LEU A 491 22.56 6.78 1.66
CA LEU A 491 22.38 7.06 3.09
C LEU A 491 21.62 5.92 3.79
N LEU A 492 20.57 5.38 3.17
CA LEU A 492 19.81 4.24 3.71
C LEU A 492 20.67 2.97 3.84
N GLY A 493 21.56 2.70 2.87
CA GLY A 493 22.52 1.59 2.96
C GLY A 493 23.45 1.72 4.18
N ILE A 494 24.02 2.91 4.38
CA ILE A 494 24.88 3.21 5.53
C ILE A 494 24.12 3.03 6.85
N LEU A 495 22.86 3.46 6.91
CA LEU A 495 22.01 3.32 8.10
C LEU A 495 21.70 1.86 8.41
N ALA A 496 21.48 1.02 7.40
CA ALA A 496 21.29 -0.41 7.57
C ALA A 496 22.55 -1.08 8.17
N ASP A 497 23.73 -0.75 7.66
CA ASP A 497 25.01 -1.25 8.19
C ASP A 497 25.26 -0.77 9.63
N ASN A 498 24.95 0.50 9.92
CA ASN A 498 25.07 1.08 11.26
C ASN A 498 24.13 0.40 12.26
N LEU A 499 22.87 0.15 11.87
CA LEU A 499 21.89 -0.56 12.70
C LEU A 499 22.30 -2.02 12.92
N HIS A 500 22.81 -2.68 11.88
CA HIS A 500 23.35 -4.04 11.98
C HIS A 500 24.48 -4.11 13.02
N ALA A 501 25.46 -3.21 12.92
CA ALA A 501 26.56 -3.10 13.86
C ALA A 501 26.08 -2.79 15.29
N TYR A 502 25.06 -1.94 15.45
CA TYR A 502 24.43 -1.66 16.74
C TYR A 502 23.86 -2.93 17.39
N TYR A 503 23.11 -3.75 16.63
CA TYR A 503 22.54 -4.98 17.17
C TYR A 503 23.58 -6.02 17.54
N LEU A 504 24.59 -6.24 16.69
CA LEU A 504 25.64 -7.22 16.96
C LEU A 504 26.57 -6.78 18.10
N ASN A 505 27.05 -5.54 18.07
CA ASN A 505 28.14 -5.10 18.94
C ASN A 505 27.64 -4.53 20.26
N LYS A 506 26.54 -3.75 20.25
CA LYS A 506 26.02 -3.04 21.44
C LYS A 506 24.93 -3.83 22.14
N MET A 507 23.95 -4.34 21.39
CA MET A 507 22.85 -5.14 21.95
C MET A 507 23.20 -6.62 22.12
N ARG A 508 24.29 -7.10 21.51
CA ARG A 508 24.72 -8.51 21.49
C ARG A 508 23.59 -9.46 21.04
N MET A 509 22.78 -9.02 20.09
CA MET A 509 21.62 -9.74 19.59
C MET A 509 21.88 -10.19 18.16
N THR A 510 21.95 -11.50 17.94
CA THR A 510 22.20 -12.09 16.61
C THR A 510 20.91 -12.28 15.80
N ASN A 511 19.77 -12.48 16.47
CA ASN A 511 18.46 -12.71 15.87
C ASN A 511 17.53 -11.49 15.99
N TYR A 512 17.96 -10.35 15.44
CA TYR A 512 17.22 -9.07 15.54
C TYR A 512 16.23 -8.83 14.38
N SER A 513 16.10 -9.76 13.43
CA SER A 513 15.24 -9.61 12.24
C SER A 513 13.76 -9.40 12.58
N GLY A 514 13.25 -10.08 13.62
CA GLY A 514 11.88 -9.88 14.11
C GLY A 514 11.65 -8.47 14.64
N ARG A 515 12.65 -7.88 15.30
CA ARG A 515 12.59 -6.52 15.83
C ARG A 515 12.61 -5.48 14.70
N ILE A 516 13.41 -5.71 13.65
CA ILE A 516 13.34 -4.90 12.43
C ILE A 516 11.98 -5.02 11.74
N ALA A 517 11.42 -6.23 11.64
CA ALA A 517 10.10 -6.42 11.03
C ALA A 517 9.01 -5.62 11.77
N GLN A 518 9.06 -5.57 13.11
CA GLN A 518 8.16 -4.74 13.91
C GLN A 518 8.36 -3.23 13.67
N MET A 519 9.60 -2.75 13.65
CA MET A 519 9.90 -1.34 13.29
C MET A 519 9.36 -0.98 11.90
N MET A 520 9.61 -1.84 10.91
CA MET A 520 9.17 -1.62 9.54
C MET A 520 7.65 -1.72 9.39
N LYS A 521 6.97 -2.54 10.20
CA LYS A 521 5.50 -2.59 10.25
C LYS A 521 4.92 -1.23 10.64
N ILE A 522 5.44 -0.60 11.69
CA ILE A 522 5.01 0.73 12.13
C ILE A 522 5.30 1.77 11.03
N ASN A 523 6.50 1.78 10.46
CA ASN A 523 6.84 2.70 9.36
C ASN A 523 5.86 2.56 8.18
N ARG A 524 5.52 1.33 7.76
CA ARG A 524 4.55 1.10 6.67
C ARG A 524 3.15 1.61 7.00
N MET A 525 2.70 1.46 8.25
CA MET A 525 1.41 2.00 8.67
C MET A 525 1.40 3.53 8.59
N ILE A 526 2.49 4.19 8.95
CA ILE A 526 2.66 5.63 8.77
C ILE A 526 2.69 6.00 7.28
N GLU A 527 3.40 5.24 6.43
CA GLU A 527 3.43 5.49 4.98
C GLU A 527 2.03 5.43 4.34
N VAL A 528 1.17 4.52 4.78
CA VAL A 528 -0.22 4.42 4.32
C VAL A 528 -1.00 5.68 4.71
N GLU A 529 -0.85 6.16 5.95
CA GLU A 529 -1.47 7.40 6.43
C GLU A 529 -0.99 8.64 5.66
N LEU A 530 0.32 8.71 5.39
CA LEU A 530 0.91 9.78 4.59
C LEU A 530 0.35 9.80 3.16
N ARG A 531 0.16 8.62 2.53
CA ARG A 531 -0.45 8.53 1.20
C ARG A 531 -1.89 9.03 1.20
N ASP A 532 -2.71 8.56 2.13
CA ASP A 532 -4.11 8.99 2.26
C ASP A 532 -4.21 10.51 2.43
N ARG A 533 -3.33 11.11 3.24
CA ARG A 533 -3.28 12.57 3.38
C ARG A 533 -2.85 13.30 2.13
N ARG A 534 -1.87 12.81 1.37
CA ARG A 534 -1.50 13.43 0.07
C ARG A 534 -2.68 13.47 -0.87
N GLU A 535 -3.44 12.37 -0.96
CA GLU A 535 -4.61 12.27 -1.82
C GLU A 535 -5.71 13.25 -1.37
N LYS A 536 -5.98 13.33 -0.06
CA LYS A 536 -6.94 14.30 0.50
C LYS A 536 -6.51 15.76 0.29
N ASN A 537 -5.25 16.10 0.54
CA ASN A 537 -4.74 17.44 0.32
C ASN A 537 -4.74 17.82 -1.17
N TYR A 538 -4.44 16.87 -2.05
CA TYR A 538 -4.59 17.07 -3.49
C TYR A 538 -6.04 17.40 -3.87
N LEU A 539 -7.00 16.63 -3.36
CA LEU A 539 -8.42 16.91 -3.58
C LEU A 539 -8.85 18.25 -2.96
N ALA A 540 -8.39 18.58 -1.75
CA ALA A 540 -8.67 19.84 -1.10
C ALA A 540 -8.19 21.04 -1.93
N ASN A 541 -7.05 20.91 -2.59
CA ASN A 541 -6.53 21.92 -3.53
C ASN A 541 -7.37 21.99 -4.81
N VAL A 542 -7.82 20.86 -5.35
CA VAL A 542 -8.68 20.81 -6.56
C VAL A 542 -10.04 21.46 -6.33
N PHE A 543 -10.59 21.35 -5.12
CA PHE A 543 -11.87 21.93 -4.74
C PHE A 543 -11.75 23.29 -4.05
N ASP A 544 -10.55 23.89 -4.03
CA ASP A 544 -10.28 25.19 -3.42
C ASP A 544 -10.83 25.31 -1.98
N LEU A 545 -10.68 24.23 -1.20
CA LEU A 545 -11.12 24.17 0.20
C LEU A 545 -10.31 25.13 1.09
N TYR A 546 -9.10 25.48 0.66
CA TYR A 546 -8.22 26.42 1.32
C TYR A 546 -8.09 27.72 0.54
N LYS A 547 -8.08 28.85 1.25
CA LYS A 547 -7.84 30.20 0.73
C LYS A 547 -6.38 30.65 0.89
N ILE A 548 -5.46 29.71 1.04
CA ILE A 548 -4.02 29.98 1.20
C ILE A 548 -3.21 29.23 0.16
N GLU A 549 -2.08 29.81 -0.20
CA GLU A 549 -1.01 29.18 -0.97
C GLU A 549 0.33 29.39 -0.25
N TYR A 550 1.34 28.64 -0.65
CA TYR A 550 2.68 28.74 -0.07
C TYR A 550 3.68 29.14 -1.15
N SER A 551 4.66 29.95 -0.78
CA SER A 551 5.83 30.23 -1.65
C SER A 551 6.56 28.95 -2.12
N HIS A 552 6.49 27.89 -1.31
CA HIS A 552 7.09 26.57 -1.56
C HIS A 552 6.04 25.48 -1.31
N PRO A 553 5.09 25.26 -2.25
CA PRO A 553 3.96 24.35 -2.05
C PRO A 553 4.40 22.89 -1.87
N GLU A 554 5.55 22.50 -2.42
CA GLU A 554 6.11 21.16 -2.27
C GLU A 554 6.43 20.79 -0.82
N MET A 555 6.54 21.76 0.09
CA MET A 555 6.80 21.53 1.52
C MET A 555 5.54 21.13 2.30
N PHE A 556 4.34 21.37 1.76
CA PHE A 556 3.06 21.30 2.50
C PHE A 556 2.08 20.27 1.93
N GLU A 557 2.50 19.37 1.05
CA GLU A 557 1.65 18.32 0.49
C GLU A 557 1.03 17.38 1.55
N LEU A 558 1.59 17.34 2.76
CA LEU A 558 1.20 16.47 3.87
C LEU A 558 0.47 17.17 5.03
N ILE A 559 0.20 18.47 4.91
CA ILE A 559 -0.40 19.30 5.97
C ILE A 559 -1.71 19.91 5.51
#